data_AF-A0A8S0YAK3-F1
#
_entry.id   AF-A0A8S0YAK3-F1
#
_cell.length_a   1.000
_cell.length_b   1.000
_cell.length_c   1.000
_cell.angle_alpha   90.00
_cell.angle_beta   90.00
_cell.angle_gamma   90.00
#
_symmetry.space_group_name_H-M   'P 1'
#
loop_
_entity.id
_entity.type
_entity.pdbx_description
1 polymer ?
#
loop_
_entity_poly.entity_id
_entity_poly.type
_entity_poly.pdbx_seq_one_letter_code
_entity_poly.pdbx_strand_id
1 'polypeptide(L)'
;MKPETDAFFISERRSPLSRKTAWLFIKHYGELADLPLSAHPHMLRHACGYALADQGADTRLIQDYLGHRNIQHTVRYTASNPARFERLWK
;
A
#
# COMPACT_ATOMS: atom_id res chain seq x y z
N MET A 1 12.18 -16.41 25.75
CA MET A 1 13.52 -16.26 25.14
C MET A 1 13.40 -15.25 24.01
N LYS A 2 14.16 -14.15 24.06
CA LYS A 2 14.12 -13.07 23.07
C LYS A 2 14.64 -13.60 21.71
N PRO A 3 14.03 -13.27 20.56
CA PRO A 3 14.60 -13.63 19.27
C PRO A 3 15.99 -13.01 19.10
N GLU A 4 16.89 -13.70 18.41
CA GLU A 4 18.29 -13.26 18.17
C GLU A 4 18.41 -12.16 17.10
N THR A 5 17.32 -11.43 16.83
CA THR A 5 17.25 -10.41 15.79
C THR A 5 16.46 -9.21 16.28
N ASP A 6 16.85 -8.02 15.82
CA ASP A 6 16.13 -6.77 16.05
C ASP A 6 15.03 -6.51 15.01
N ALA A 7 14.69 -7.51 14.18
CA ALA A 7 13.63 -7.38 13.19
C ALA A 7 12.25 -7.15 13.86
N PHE A 8 11.48 -6.19 13.36
CA PHE A 8 10.15 -5.89 13.87
C PHE A 8 9.15 -7.03 13.63
N PHE A 9 9.21 -7.63 12.43
CA PHE A 9 8.37 -8.79 12.08
C PHE A 9 9.19 -10.08 12.14
N ILE A 10 8.69 -11.03 12.93
CA ILE A 10 9.36 -12.29 13.23
C ILE A 10 8.49 -13.46 12.78
N SER A 11 9.12 -14.51 12.24
CA SER A 11 8.45 -15.76 11.89
C SER A 11 8.33 -16.70 13.09
N GLU A 12 7.54 -17.76 12.98
CA GLU A 12 7.44 -18.81 14.02
C GLU A 12 8.80 -19.43 14.38
N ARG A 13 9.76 -19.42 13.46
CA ARG A 13 11.13 -19.90 13.66
C ARG A 13 12.03 -18.91 14.41
N ARG A 14 11.47 -17.80 14.91
CA ARG A 14 12.18 -16.70 15.62
C ARG A 14 13.26 -15.99 14.78
N SER A 15 13.16 -16.09 13.46
CA SER A 15 13.99 -15.36 12.50
C SER A 15 13.19 -14.26 11.80
N PRO A 16 13.85 -13.28 11.14
CA PRO A 16 13.16 -12.23 10.40
C PRO A 16 12.14 -12.79 9.39
N LEU A 17 10.97 -12.18 9.32
CA LEU A 17 9.93 -12.60 8.39
C LEU A 17 10.39 -12.43 6.94
N SER A 18 10.26 -13.48 6.13
CA SER A 18 10.62 -13.40 4.71
C SER A 18 9.60 -12.60 3.90
N ARG A 19 10.06 -11.89 2.86
CA ARG A 19 9.17 -11.19 1.91
C ARG A 19 8.16 -12.13 1.24
N LYS A 20 8.59 -13.36 0.92
CA LYS A 20 7.71 -14.39 0.31
C LYS A 20 6.59 -14.78 1.27
N THR A 21 6.87 -14.90 2.56
CA THR A 21 5.87 -15.21 3.58
C THR A 21 4.84 -14.10 3.69
N ALA A 22 5.27 -12.83 3.76
CA ALA A 22 4.34 -11.69 3.77
C ALA A 22 3.45 -11.66 2.51
N TRP A 23 4.02 -11.95 1.33
CA TRP A 23 3.26 -12.05 0.09
C TRP A 23 2.20 -13.15 0.14
N LEU A 24 2.56 -14.35 0.61
CA LEU A 24 1.64 -15.48 0.76
C LEU A 24 0.51 -15.17 1.73
N PHE A 25 0.81 -14.52 2.85
CA PHE A 25 -0.22 -14.12 3.81
C PHE A 25 -1.21 -13.11 3.21
N ILE A 26 -0.73 -12.07 2.52
CA ILE A 26 -1.63 -11.09 1.90
C ILE A 26 -2.52 -11.76 0.86
N LYS A 27 -1.98 -12.68 0.06
CA LYS A 27 -2.77 -13.44 -0.90
C LYS A 27 -3.83 -14.29 -0.20
N HIS A 28 -3.43 -15.07 0.81
CA HIS A 28 -4.32 -15.94 1.57
C HIS A 28 -5.46 -15.16 2.24
N TYR A 29 -5.15 -14.02 2.87
CA TYR A 29 -6.19 -13.17 3.47
C TYR A 29 -7.08 -12.49 2.44
N GLY A 30 -6.56 -12.21 1.23
CA GLY A 30 -7.39 -11.75 0.12
C GLY A 30 -8.40 -12.79 -0.35
N GLU A 31 -8.00 -14.06 -0.40
CA GLU A 31 -8.88 -15.20 -0.70
C GLU A 31 -9.93 -15.39 0.41
N LEU A 32 -9.54 -15.33 1.69
CA LEU A 32 -10.46 -15.43 2.83
C LEU A 32 -11.46 -14.27 2.90
N ALA A 33 -11.06 -13.09 2.44
CA ALA A 33 -11.93 -11.92 2.37
C ALA A 33 -12.83 -11.90 1.12
N ASP A 34 -12.81 -12.97 0.31
CA ASP A 34 -13.55 -13.11 -0.95
C ASP A 34 -13.35 -11.92 -1.90
N LEU A 35 -12.11 -11.41 -1.97
CA LEU A 35 -11.80 -10.33 -2.89
C LEU A 35 -11.88 -10.85 -4.32
N PRO A 36 -12.49 -10.10 -5.26
CA PRO A 36 -12.64 -10.52 -6.67
C PRO A 36 -11.32 -10.51 -7.45
N LEU A 37 -10.18 -10.35 -6.76
CA LEU A 37 -8.85 -10.18 -7.32
C LEU A 37 -7.79 -10.84 -6.45
N SER A 38 -6.66 -11.19 -7.04
CA SER A 38 -5.52 -11.78 -6.32
C SER A 38 -4.73 -10.69 -5.58
N ALA A 39 -5.14 -10.38 -4.35
CA ALA A 39 -4.46 -9.41 -3.50
C ALA A 39 -2.98 -9.78 -3.25
N HIS A 40 -2.11 -8.78 -3.28
CA HIS A 40 -0.69 -8.92 -2.97
C HIS A 40 -0.11 -7.55 -2.53
N PRO A 41 1.12 -7.48 -1.98
CA PRO A 41 1.63 -6.25 -1.36
C PRO A 41 1.59 -5.01 -2.25
N HIS A 42 1.90 -5.16 -3.55
CA HIS A 42 1.89 -4.02 -4.47
C HIS A 42 0.48 -3.49 -4.75
N MET A 43 -0.52 -4.37 -4.84
CA MET A 43 -1.92 -3.96 -4.97
C MET A 43 -2.43 -3.22 -3.74
N LEU A 44 -2.07 -3.67 -2.52
CA LEU A 44 -2.44 -2.93 -1.31
C LEU A 44 -1.83 -1.52 -1.30
N ARG A 45 -0.59 -1.39 -1.78
CA ARG A 45 0.06 -0.08 -1.92
C ARG A 45 -0.64 0.80 -2.96
N HIS A 46 -1.09 0.24 -4.09
CA HIS A 46 -1.92 0.97 -5.05
C HIS A 46 -3.25 1.40 -4.44
N ALA A 47 -3.95 0.49 -3.76
CA ALA A 47 -5.21 0.80 -3.09
C ALA A 47 -5.03 1.95 -2.09
N CYS A 48 -3.94 1.95 -1.31
CA CYS A 48 -3.60 3.06 -0.42
C CYS A 48 -3.39 4.38 -1.18
N GLY A 49 -2.65 4.37 -2.29
CA GLY A 49 -2.44 5.56 -3.12
C GLY A 49 -3.75 6.13 -3.70
N TYR A 50 -4.63 5.25 -4.21
CA TYR A 50 -5.95 5.65 -4.70
C TYR A 50 -6.85 6.16 -3.57
N ALA A 51 -6.86 5.51 -2.40
CA ALA A 51 -7.66 5.96 -1.26
C ALA A 51 -7.22 7.33 -0.73
N LEU A 52 -5.91 7.59 -0.64
CA LEU A 52 -5.40 8.91 -0.25
C LEU A 52 -5.76 9.98 -1.29
N ALA A 53 -5.63 9.65 -2.57
CA ALA A 53 -6.01 10.54 -3.65
C ALA A 53 -7.50 10.89 -3.56
N ASP A 54 -8.38 9.90 -3.37
CA ASP A 54 -9.84 10.05 -3.25
C ASP A 54 -10.23 10.94 -2.05
N GLN A 55 -9.53 10.81 -0.93
CA GLN A 55 -9.68 11.69 0.24
C GLN A 55 -9.21 13.15 0.00
N GLY A 56 -8.63 13.43 -1.17
CA GLY A 56 -8.15 14.75 -1.56
C GLY A 56 -6.79 15.09 -0.97
N ALA A 57 -5.98 14.10 -0.60
CA ALA A 57 -4.61 14.33 -0.18
C ALA A 57 -3.76 14.90 -1.34
N ASP A 58 -2.84 15.80 -1.00
CA ASP A 58 -1.96 16.41 -1.98
C ASP A 58 -1.08 15.37 -2.69
N THR A 59 -0.83 15.58 -4.00
CA THR A 59 -0.11 14.60 -4.82
C THR A 59 1.35 14.42 -4.36
N ARG A 60 2.02 15.49 -3.91
CA ARG A 60 3.39 15.40 -3.39
C ARG A 60 3.40 14.70 -2.03
N LEU A 61 2.42 14.97 -1.18
CA LEU A 61 2.27 14.26 0.09
C LEU A 61 2.12 12.75 -0.12
N ILE A 62 1.28 12.31 -1.07
CA ILE A 62 1.15 10.88 -1.40
C ILE A 62 2.47 10.33 -1.96
N GLN A 63 3.18 11.09 -2.80
CA GLN A 63 4.46 10.68 -3.36
C GLN A 63 5.50 10.40 -2.27
N ASP A 64 5.63 11.31 -1.31
CA ASP A 64 6.59 11.21 -0.21
C ASP A 64 6.20 10.08 0.76
N TYR A 65 4.91 9.97 1.11
CA TYR A 65 4.40 8.93 1.98
C TYR A 65 4.65 7.52 1.41
N LEU A 66 4.41 7.34 0.11
CA LEU A 66 4.70 6.08 -0.54
C LEU A 66 6.21 5.92 -0.77
N GLY A 67 6.96 7.01 -0.98
CA GLY A 67 8.38 6.96 -1.33
C GLY A 67 8.60 6.68 -2.82
N HIS A 68 7.78 7.28 -3.68
CA HIS A 68 7.96 7.17 -5.14
C HIS A 68 9.03 8.14 -5.63
N ARG A 69 10.11 7.58 -6.19
CA ARG A 69 11.18 8.37 -6.80
C ARG A 69 10.69 9.18 -8.01
N ASN A 70 9.83 8.59 -8.84
CA ASN A 70 9.26 9.25 -10.01
C ASN A 70 7.78 9.57 -9.74
N ILE A 71 7.45 10.87 -9.79
CA ILE A 71 6.10 11.38 -9.53
C ILE A 71 5.03 10.77 -10.45
N GLN A 72 5.42 10.30 -11.63
CA GLN A 72 4.51 9.64 -12.58
C GLN A 72 3.82 8.41 -11.98
N HIS A 73 4.46 7.69 -11.04
CA HIS A 73 3.83 6.57 -10.35
C HIS A 73 2.69 7.02 -9.40
N THR A 74 2.75 8.25 -8.91
CA THR A 74 1.75 8.83 -8.00
C THR A 74 0.65 9.56 -8.75
N VAL A 75 0.98 10.30 -9.82
CA VAL A 75 0.00 11.04 -10.64
C VAL A 75 -1.11 10.11 -11.17
N ARG A 76 -0.78 8.84 -11.43
CA ARG A 76 -1.79 7.85 -11.83
C ARG A 76 -2.94 7.69 -10.82
N TYR A 77 -2.70 7.89 -9.52
CA TYR A 77 -3.75 7.80 -8.49
C TYR A 77 -4.68 9.01 -8.50
N THR A 78 -4.14 10.20 -8.80
CA THR A 78 -4.89 11.46 -8.80
C THR A 78 -5.49 11.80 -10.17
N ALA A 79 -5.03 11.13 -11.23
CA ALA A 79 -5.57 11.26 -12.59
C ALA A 79 -7.03 10.84 -12.69
N SER A 80 -7.42 9.80 -11.96
CA SER A 80 -8.78 9.25 -11.95
C SER A 80 -9.70 9.86 -10.90
N ASN A 81 -9.22 10.82 -10.08
CA ASN A 81 -10.04 11.42 -9.03
C ASN A 81 -10.80 12.67 -9.56
N PRO A 82 -12.13 12.61 -9.78
CA PRO A 82 -12.93 13.77 -10.18
C PRO A 82 -13.04 14.85 -9.09
N ALA A 83 -12.95 14.47 -7.80
CA ALA A 83 -13.08 15.37 -6.66
C ALA A 83 -11.98 16.46 -6.63
N ARG A 84 -10.88 16.28 -7.37
CA ARG A 84 -9.85 17.31 -7.54
C ARG A 84 -10.38 18.61 -8.13
N PHE A 85 -11.50 18.58 -8.86
CA PHE A 85 -12.12 19.76 -9.45
C PHE A 85 -13.20 20.39 -8.54
N GLU A 86 -13.77 19.63 -7.60
CA GLU A 86 -14.85 20.12 -6.72
C GLU A 86 -14.40 21.25 -5.80
N ARG A 87 -13.11 21.29 -5.45
CA ARG A 87 -12.52 22.31 -4.58
C ARG A 87 -11.79 23.41 -5.36
N LEU A 88 -11.71 23.33 -6.69
CA LEU A 88 -10.94 24.28 -7.49
C LEU A 88 -11.60 25.66 -7.57
N TRP A 89 -12.93 25.71 -7.46
CA TRP A 89 -13.73 26.92 -7.67
C TRP A 89 -14.56 27.35 -6.46
N LYS A 90 -14.26 26.78 -5.28
CA LYS A 90 -14.79 27.28 -4.00
C LYS A 90 -13.82 28.31 -3.44
#